data_AF-A0A1F8DN87-F1
#
_entry.id   AF-A0A1F8DN87-F1
#
_cell.length_a   1.000
_cell.length_b   1.000
_cell.length_c   1.000
_cell.angle_alpha   90.00
_cell.angle_beta   90.00
_cell.angle_gamma   90.00
#
_symmetry.space_group_name_H-M   'P 1'
#
loop_
_entity.id
_entity.type
_entity.pdbx_description
1 polymer ?
#
loop_
_entity_poly.entity_id
_entity_poly.type
_entity_poly.pdbx_seq_one_letter_code
_entity_poly.pdbx_strand_id
1 'polypeptide(L)'
;MRALVNAKNGFELAEIDLRLRGPGQFLGQEQAGMPDLAMKAIQNPELVKVARETAHDIIQKDPQLKKHPYLAAYVKTFKEEVHLE
;
A
#
# COMPACT_ATOMS: atom_id res chain seq x y z
N MET A 1 -26.17 -2.97 7.10
CA MET A 1 -26.21 -2.83 5.63
C MET A 1 -26.25 -1.36 5.21
N ARG A 2 -25.16 -0.58 5.41
CA ARG A 2 -25.06 0.81 4.90
C ARG A 2 -23.71 1.12 4.22
N ALA A 3 -22.66 0.31 4.43
CA ALA A 3 -21.35 0.51 3.81
C ALA A 3 -21.37 0.32 2.28
N LEU A 4 -22.20 -0.59 1.77
CA LEU A 4 -22.34 -0.85 0.33
C LEU A 4 -22.98 0.31 -0.47
N VAL A 5 -23.69 1.22 0.19
CA VAL A 5 -24.49 2.27 -0.48
C VAL A 5 -23.68 3.56 -0.69
N ASN A 6 -22.61 3.77 0.08
CA ASN A 6 -21.84 5.02 0.05
C ASN A 6 -20.42 4.88 -0.51
N ALA A 7 -19.87 3.67 -0.65
CA ALA A 7 -18.52 3.47 -1.17
C ALA A 7 -18.50 3.70 -2.69
N LYS A 8 -17.70 4.66 -3.14
CA LYS A 8 -17.59 5.03 -4.56
C LYS A 8 -16.71 4.07 -5.36
N ASN A 9 -15.95 3.21 -4.67
CA ASN A 9 -15.10 2.17 -5.27
C ASN A 9 -14.74 1.07 -4.25
N GLY A 10 -14.11 0.00 -4.72
CA GLY A 10 -13.71 -1.16 -3.91
C GLY A 10 -12.69 -0.87 -2.81
N PHE A 11 -11.85 0.16 -2.96
CA PHE A 11 -10.87 0.56 -1.95
C PHE A 11 -11.53 1.23 -0.75
N GLU A 12 -12.47 2.13 -0.98
CA GLU A 12 -13.24 2.79 0.09
C GLU A 12 -14.09 1.78 0.87
N LEU A 13 -14.65 0.79 0.17
CA LEU A 13 -15.37 -0.30 0.81
C LEU A 13 -14.45 -1.14 1.72
N ALA A 14 -13.24 -1.46 1.26
CA ALA A 14 -12.24 -2.18 2.05
C ALA A 14 -11.76 -1.38 3.26
N GLU A 15 -11.64 -0.06 3.16
CA GLU A 15 -11.26 0.80 4.29
C GLU A 15 -12.38 0.89 5.35
N ILE A 16 -13.63 1.04 4.92
CA ILE A 16 -14.80 1.01 5.82
C ILE A 16 -14.89 -0.36 6.49
N ASP A 17 -14.63 -1.43 5.75
CA ASP A 17 -14.65 -2.79 6.27
C ASP A 17 -13.57 -3.04 7.32
N LEU A 18 -12.33 -2.60 7.04
CA LEU A 18 -11.21 -2.65 7.97
C LEU A 18 -11.51 -1.86 9.24
N ARG A 19 -12.16 -0.70 9.11
CA ARG A 19 -12.54 0.16 10.24
C ARG A 19 -13.66 -0.46 11.09
N LEU A 20 -14.59 -1.19 10.47
CA LEU A 20 -15.74 -1.81 11.16
C LEU A 20 -15.41 -3.16 11.80
N ARG A 21 -14.65 -4.02 11.11
CA ARG A 21 -14.30 -5.36 11.60
C ARG A 21 -13.01 -5.37 12.41
N GLY A 22 -12.22 -4.31 12.31
CA GLY A 22 -10.87 -4.27 12.86
C GLY A 22 -9.92 -5.18 12.06
N PRO A 23 -8.62 -5.09 12.33
CA PRO A 23 -7.61 -5.75 11.53
C PRO A 23 -7.46 -7.26 11.86
N GLY A 24 -8.26 -7.82 12.78
CA GLY A 24 -8.05 -9.15 13.37
C GLY A 24 -8.07 -10.33 12.38
N GLN A 25 -8.89 -10.27 11.32
CA GLN A 25 -8.91 -11.29 10.25
C GLN A 25 -8.02 -10.90 9.05
N PHE A 26 -7.59 -9.63 8.99
CA PHE A 26 -6.71 -9.09 7.96
C PHE A 26 -5.23 -9.35 8.29
N LEU A 27 -4.85 -9.26 9.58
CA LEU A 27 -3.49 -9.47 10.11
C LEU A 27 -3.16 -10.92 10.44
N GLY A 28 -4.04 -11.87 10.10
CA GLY A 28 -3.69 -13.28 10.13
C GLY A 28 -2.53 -13.55 9.18
N GLN A 29 -1.58 -14.40 9.57
CA GLN A 29 -0.36 -14.66 8.79
C GLN A 29 -0.60 -15.29 7.41
N GLU A 30 -1.84 -15.67 7.09
CA GLU A 30 -2.19 -16.34 5.84
C GLU A 30 -3.25 -15.54 5.08
N GLN A 31 -2.80 -14.49 4.38
CA GLN A 31 -3.54 -13.96 3.24
C GLN A 31 -2.84 -14.47 1.99
N ALA A 32 -3.43 -15.47 1.35
CA ALA A 32 -2.96 -15.99 0.06
C ALA A 32 -3.08 -14.88 -1.00
N GLY A 33 -1.98 -14.16 -1.23
CA GLY A 33 -1.86 -13.18 -2.32
C GLY A 33 -1.40 -11.77 -1.94
N MET A 34 -1.21 -11.43 -0.66
CA MET A 34 -0.73 -10.10 -0.28
C MET A 34 0.72 -10.15 0.25
N PRO A 35 1.66 -9.34 -0.27
CA PRO A 35 3.06 -9.38 0.17
C PRO A 35 3.19 -9.09 1.67
N ASP A 36 4.10 -9.80 2.38
CA ASP A 36 4.37 -9.61 3.81
C ASP A 36 4.63 -8.14 4.19
N LEU A 37 5.22 -7.38 3.28
CA LEU A 37 5.46 -5.95 3.44
C LEU A 37 4.15 -5.16 3.53
N ALA A 38 3.18 -5.45 2.65
CA ALA A 38 1.86 -4.83 2.69
C ALA A 38 1.12 -5.21 3.98
N MET A 39 1.30 -6.44 4.46
CA MET A 39 0.69 -6.88 5.72
C MET A 39 1.26 -6.13 6.93
N LYS A 40 2.59 -5.98 6.99
CA LYS A 40 3.25 -5.20 8.04
C LYS A 40 2.90 -3.71 7.96
N ALA A 41 2.74 -3.18 6.74
CA ALA A 41 2.36 -1.79 6.51
C ALA A 41 0.97 -1.46 7.09
N ILE A 42 0.00 -2.37 7.00
CA ILE A 42 -1.37 -2.19 7.54
C ILE A 42 -1.36 -2.02 9.06
N GLN A 43 -0.38 -2.57 9.77
CA GLN A 43 -0.26 -2.43 11.22
C GLN A 43 0.09 -1.00 11.65
N ASN A 44 0.61 -0.17 10.74
CA ASN A 44 0.96 1.22 11.02
C ASN A 44 0.53 2.14 9.87
N PRO A 45 -0.76 2.51 9.81
CA PRO A 45 -1.31 3.30 8.70
C PRO A 45 -0.72 4.71 8.60
N GLU A 46 -0.34 5.33 9.72
CA GLU A 46 0.33 6.64 9.71
C GLU A 46 1.70 6.57 9.06
N LEU A 47 2.48 5.52 9.33
CA LEU A 47 3.76 5.30 8.67
C LEU A 47 3.60 5.11 7.16
N VAL A 48 2.57 4.38 6.73
CA VAL A 48 2.25 4.21 5.30
C VAL A 48 1.91 5.54 4.64
N LYS A 49 1.12 6.38 5.32
CA LYS A 49 0.76 7.70 4.83
C LYS A 49 2.01 8.57 4.63
N VAL A 50 2.87 8.66 5.64
CA VAL A 50 4.13 9.44 5.57
C VAL A 50 5.05 8.91 4.47
N ALA A 51 5.19 7.58 4.36
CA ALA A 51 6.00 6.95 3.31
C ALA A 51 5.47 7.30 1.91
N ARG A 52 4.14 7.27 1.71
CA ARG A 52 3.50 7.63 0.45
C ARG A 52 3.72 9.10 0.09
N GLU A 53 3.53 10.01 1.05
CA GLU A 53 3.76 11.44 0.86
C GLU A 53 5.22 11.72 0.49
N THR A 54 6.16 11.10 1.21
CA THR A 54 7.60 11.22 0.93
C THR A 54 7.96 10.69 -0.46
N ALA A 55 7.42 9.52 -0.84
CA ALA A 55 7.65 8.95 -2.16
C ALA A 55 7.09 9.87 -3.26
N HIS A 56 5.92 10.47 -3.05
CA HIS A 56 5.33 11.41 -3.99
C HIS A 56 6.23 12.64 -4.19
N ASP A 57 6.72 13.24 -3.10
CA ASP A 57 7.62 14.39 -3.15
C ASP A 57 8.93 14.08 -3.89
N ILE A 58 9.50 12.90 -3.67
CA ILE A 58 10.71 12.45 -4.35
C ILE A 58 10.45 12.33 -5.86
N ILE A 59 9.38 11.65 -6.26
CA ILE A 59 9.06 11.44 -7.67
C ILE A 59 8.69 12.75 -8.37
N GLN A 60 8.00 13.68 -7.70
CA GLN A 60 7.72 15.00 -8.26
C GLN A 60 9.01 15.78 -8.57
N LYS A 61 10.00 15.71 -7.68
CA LYS A 61 11.26 16.45 -7.81
C LYS A 61 12.28 15.75 -8.70
N ASP A 62 12.25 14.42 -8.75
CA ASP A 62 13.17 13.58 -9.49
C ASP A 62 12.45 12.34 -10.05
N PRO A 63 11.68 12.49 -11.14
CA PRO A 63 10.88 11.41 -11.72
C PRO A 63 11.72 10.21 -12.19
N GLN A 64 12.99 10.44 -12.49
CA GLN A 64 13.92 9.41 -12.96
C GLN A 64 14.80 8.87 -11.83
N LEU A 65 14.60 9.32 -10.58
CA LEU A 65 15.37 8.92 -9.40
C LEU A 65 16.89 9.06 -9.61
N LYS A 66 17.34 10.03 -10.42
CA LYS A 66 18.76 10.27 -10.74
C LYS A 66 19.60 10.59 -9.50
N LYS A 67 19.02 11.28 -8.52
CA LYS A 67 19.62 11.61 -7.22
C LYS A 67 19.58 10.44 -6.23
N HIS A 68 18.82 9.39 -6.56
CA HIS A 68 18.60 8.22 -5.70
C HIS A 68 18.86 6.90 -6.46
N PRO A 69 20.12 6.63 -6.86
CA PRO A 69 20.45 5.49 -7.74
C PRO A 69 20.13 4.13 -7.12
N TYR A 70 20.30 3.97 -5.81
CA TYR A 70 19.92 2.73 -5.11
C TYR A 70 18.41 2.51 -5.07
N LEU A 71 17.64 3.59 -4.89
CA LEU A 71 16.18 3.53 -4.94
C LEU A 71 15.70 3.20 -6.36
N ALA A 72 16.33 3.79 -7.37
CA ALA A 72 16.04 3.49 -8.78
C ALA A 72 16.29 2.01 -9.11
N ALA A 73 17.41 1.44 -8.65
CA ALA A 73 17.73 0.03 -8.83
C ALA A 73 16.71 -0.87 -8.13
N TYR A 74 16.36 -0.56 -6.88
CA TYR A 74 15.38 -1.31 -6.11
C TYR A 74 13.99 -1.29 -6.76
N VAL A 75 13.50 -0.13 -7.19
CA VAL A 75 12.21 0.00 -7.87
C VAL A 75 12.19 -0.80 -9.18
N LYS A 76 13.31 -0.85 -9.90
CA LYS A 76 13.42 -1.67 -11.12
C LYS A 76 13.26 -3.16 -10.80
N THR A 77 14.02 -3.68 -9.84
CA THR A 77 13.93 -5.09 -9.43
C THR A 77 12.55 -5.43 -8.86
N PHE A 78 11.99 -4.55 -8.04
CA PHE A 78 10.66 -4.74 -7.46
C PHE A 78 9.56 -4.86 -8.52
N LYS A 79 9.65 -4.07 -9.60
CA LYS A 79 8.69 -4.14 -10.72
C LYS A 79 8.76 -5.47 -11.48
N GLU A 80 9.91 -6.14 -11.47
CA GLU A 80 10.12 -7.44 -12.10
C GLU A 80 9.58 -8.57 -11.20
N GLU A 81 9.70 -8.44 -9.88
CA GLU A 81 9.24 -9.43 -8.90
C GLU A 81 7.73 -9.36 -8.61
N VAL A 82 7.15 -8.16 -8.62
CA VAL A 82 5.73 -7.95 -8.37
C VAL A 82 5.01 -7.83 -9.70
N HIS A 83 4.40 -8.94 -10.15
CA HIS A 83 3.42 -8.91 -11.24
C HIS A 83 2.19 -8.08 -10.80
N LEU A 84 2.26 -6.79 -11.10
CA LEU A 84 1.10 -5.89 -11.04
C LEU A 84 0.31 -6.10 -12.34
N GLU A 85 -0.63 -7.05 -12.34
CA GLU A 85 -1.69 -7.14 -13.37
C GLU A 85 -2.74 -6.05 -13.16
#